data_AF-A0A3N0CYV5-F1
#
_entry.id   AF-A0A3N0CYV5-F1
#
_cell.length_a   1.000
_cell.length_b   1.000
_cell.length_c   1.000
_cell.angle_alpha   90.00
_cell.angle_beta   90.00
_cell.angle_gamma   90.00
#
_symmetry.space_group_name_H-M   'P 1'
#
loop_
_entity.id
_entity.type
_entity.pdbx_description
1 polymer ?
#
loop_
_entity_poly.entity_id
_entity_poly.type
_entity_poly.pdbx_seq_one_letter_code
_entity_poly.pdbx_strand_id
1 'polypeptide(L)'
;MRNIFTTISSYVPSTWGRARVGVLFLLLPFAFYAQTNTFPDSGNVGIGTVNPTSILEVEKNFNGSTMLTISNNDDGNSARRGIFIGNGASGSSVYLLSTSPNYNVVDSWGNAAVLGVDSQLSNGLIVRTSKGSIRFQPAGTSDKIVFAETGNVGIGTTNPGTWKLAVNGNIRAKEIKVE
;
A
#
# COMPACT_ATOMS: atom_id res chain seq x y z
N MET A 1 -23.04 -14.68 -24.20
CA MET A 1 -23.59 -14.17 -25.48
C MET A 1 -23.60 -15.21 -26.61
N ARG A 2 -22.54 -16.01 -26.82
CA ARG A 2 -22.43 -16.94 -27.96
C ARG A 2 -23.52 -18.05 -28.04
N ASN A 3 -24.02 -18.53 -26.90
CA ASN A 3 -25.07 -19.58 -26.85
C ASN A 3 -26.49 -19.07 -27.08
N ILE A 4 -26.72 -17.75 -27.05
CA ILE A 4 -28.06 -17.14 -27.25
C ILE A 4 -28.38 -17.03 -28.74
N PHE A 5 -27.38 -16.67 -29.56
CA PHE A 5 -27.54 -16.51 -31.00
C PHE A 5 -27.81 -17.83 -31.74
N THR A 6 -27.27 -18.95 -31.26
CA THR A 6 -27.52 -20.28 -31.82
C THR A 6 -28.96 -20.74 -31.61
N THR A 7 -29.53 -20.46 -30.43
CA THR A 7 -30.91 -20.83 -30.09
C THR A 7 -31.92 -19.97 -30.88
N ILE A 8 -31.72 -18.66 -30.98
CA ILE A 8 -32.60 -17.77 -31.76
C ILE A 8 -32.62 -18.15 -33.25
N SER A 9 -31.48 -18.57 -33.80
CA SER A 9 -31.36 -19.03 -35.19
C SER A 9 -32.21 -20.27 -35.49
N SER A 10 -32.45 -21.13 -34.48
CA SER A 10 -33.28 -22.34 -34.63
C SER A 10 -34.78 -22.06 -34.70
N TYR A 11 -35.25 -20.93 -34.14
CA TYR A 11 -36.66 -20.51 -34.15
C TYR A 11 -37.03 -19.61 -35.33
N VAL A 12 -36.03 -19.10 -36.06
CA VAL A 12 -36.24 -18.25 -37.24
C VAL A 12 -35.69 -18.96 -38.48
N PRO A 13 -36.53 -19.74 -39.18
CA PRO A 13 -36.06 -20.69 -40.18
C PRO A 13 -35.64 -20.04 -41.51
N SER A 14 -36.14 -18.85 -41.84
CA SER A 14 -35.78 -18.17 -43.09
C SER A 14 -34.60 -17.22 -42.92
N THR A 15 -33.74 -17.17 -43.94
CA THR A 15 -32.58 -16.27 -44.02
C THR A 15 -33.00 -14.79 -43.87
N TRP A 16 -34.14 -14.41 -44.45
CA TRP A 16 -34.73 -13.07 -44.34
C TRP A 16 -35.31 -12.76 -42.96
N GLY A 17 -35.89 -13.75 -42.27
CA GLY A 17 -36.36 -13.58 -40.89
C GLY A 17 -35.20 -13.30 -39.94
N ARG A 18 -34.08 -14.00 -40.10
CA ARG A 18 -32.87 -13.80 -39.30
C ARG A 18 -32.28 -12.40 -39.51
N ALA A 19 -32.30 -11.91 -40.76
CA ALA A 19 -31.88 -10.55 -41.09
C ALA A 19 -32.76 -9.49 -40.40
N ARG A 20 -34.08 -9.66 -40.39
CA ARG A 20 -35.02 -8.75 -39.71
C ARG A 20 -34.83 -8.74 -38.20
N VAL A 21 -34.62 -9.89 -37.57
CA VAL A 21 -34.35 -10.00 -36.13
C VAL A 21 -33.01 -9.33 -35.76
N GLY A 22 -31.99 -9.47 -36.61
CA GLY A 22 -30.72 -8.76 -36.45
C GLY A 22 -30.87 -7.23 -36.56
N VAL A 23 -31.67 -6.75 -37.53
CA VAL A 23 -31.96 -5.32 -37.70
C VAL A 23 -32.78 -4.76 -36.52
N LEU A 24 -33.74 -5.52 -36.00
CA LEU A 24 -34.48 -5.15 -34.80
C LEU A 24 -33.56 -5.03 -33.58
N PHE A 25 -32.59 -5.94 -33.42
CA PHE A 25 -31.56 -5.87 -32.37
C PHE A 25 -30.63 -4.66 -32.53
N LEU A 26 -30.35 -4.23 -33.75
CA LEU A 26 -29.51 -3.06 -34.07
C LEU A 26 -30.22 -1.71 -33.84
N LEU A 27 -31.56 -1.71 -33.77
CA LEU A 27 -32.37 -0.53 -33.48
C LEU A 27 -32.74 -0.40 -32.00
N LEU A 28 -32.39 -1.40 -31.18
CA LEU A 28 -32.48 -1.29 -29.73
C LEU A 28 -31.34 -0.36 -29.23
N PRO A 29 -31.64 0.67 -28.43
CA PRO A 29 -30.59 1.57 -27.93
C PRO A 29 -29.68 0.83 -26.95
N PHE A 30 -28.40 0.71 -27.28
CA PHE A 30 -27.36 0.24 -26.36
C PHE A 30 -26.47 1.41 -25.94
N ALA A 31 -26.58 1.85 -24.69
CA ALA A 31 -25.67 2.82 -24.10
C ALA A 31 -24.58 2.09 -23.31
N PHE A 32 -23.31 2.23 -23.69
CA PHE A 32 -22.17 1.70 -22.93
C PHE A 32 -20.95 2.61 -23.04
N TYR A 33 -20.55 3.22 -21.93
CA TYR A 33 -19.14 3.44 -21.55
C TYR A 33 -19.06 3.49 -20.01
N ALA A 34 -18.72 2.35 -19.39
CA ALA A 34 -18.28 2.25 -18.00
C ALA A 34 -16.78 2.65 -17.94
N GLN A 35 -16.22 3.33 -16.93
CA GLN A 35 -16.46 3.38 -15.47
C GLN A 35 -16.24 4.81 -14.89
N THR A 36 -16.98 5.18 -13.83
CA THR A 36 -16.71 6.34 -12.93
C THR A 36 -16.83 5.89 -11.46
N ASN A 37 -16.04 4.85 -11.11
CA ASN A 37 -16.00 4.08 -9.87
C ASN A 37 -17.09 4.36 -8.80
N THR A 38 -18.02 3.42 -8.63
CA THR A 38 -18.93 3.33 -7.47
C THR A 38 -18.85 1.91 -6.92
N PHE A 39 -18.59 1.79 -5.63
CA PHE A 39 -18.43 0.54 -4.88
C PHE A 39 -19.80 -0.06 -4.51
N PRO A 40 -19.88 -1.35 -4.09
CA PRO A 40 -21.18 -1.96 -3.78
C PRO A 40 -21.94 -1.22 -2.66
N ASP A 41 -23.27 -1.15 -2.75
CA ASP A 41 -24.17 -0.46 -1.79
C ASP A 41 -24.08 -1.02 -0.35
N SER A 42 -23.43 -2.16 -0.20
CA SER A 42 -23.06 -2.79 1.06
C SER A 42 -21.92 -3.80 0.84
N GLY A 43 -21.23 -4.19 1.90
CA GLY A 43 -20.14 -5.17 1.84
C GLY A 43 -18.77 -4.57 1.51
N ASN A 44 -17.78 -5.46 1.38
CA ASN A 44 -16.38 -5.10 1.23
C ASN A 44 -15.97 -5.01 -0.25
N VAL A 45 -14.93 -4.24 -0.54
CA VAL A 45 -14.35 -4.09 -1.88
C VAL A 45 -13.20 -5.07 -2.07
N GLY A 46 -13.36 -6.02 -3.00
CA GLY A 46 -12.30 -6.92 -3.44
C GLY A 46 -11.72 -6.49 -4.79
N ILE A 47 -10.39 -6.39 -4.89
CA ILE A 47 -9.67 -6.27 -6.16
C ILE A 47 -8.84 -7.54 -6.33
N GLY A 48 -9.26 -8.41 -7.26
CA GLY A 48 -8.61 -9.72 -7.48
C GLY A 48 -9.06 -10.82 -6.51
N THR A 49 -10.00 -10.53 -5.61
CA THR A 49 -10.69 -11.52 -4.76
C THR A 49 -12.20 -11.38 -4.88
N VAL A 50 -12.93 -12.48 -4.71
CA VAL A 50 -14.41 -12.50 -4.74
C VAL A 50 -15.04 -12.60 -3.34
N ASN A 51 -14.23 -12.88 -2.31
CA ASN A 51 -14.69 -13.03 -0.93
C ASN A 51 -13.86 -12.15 0.03
N PRO A 52 -13.89 -10.80 -0.12
CA PRO A 52 -13.08 -9.90 0.69
C PRO A 52 -13.46 -9.92 2.18
N THR A 53 -12.46 -10.09 3.05
CA THR A 53 -12.60 -10.15 4.51
C THR A 53 -12.37 -8.79 5.20
N SER A 54 -11.73 -7.84 4.52
CA SER A 54 -11.56 -6.45 4.95
C SER A 54 -12.30 -5.48 4.02
N ILE A 55 -12.61 -4.27 4.51
CA ILE A 55 -13.35 -3.23 3.76
C ILE A 55 -12.75 -2.98 2.37
N LEU A 56 -11.42 -3.03 2.26
CA LEU A 56 -10.70 -3.11 0.99
C LEU A 56 -9.72 -4.28 1.08
N GLU A 57 -9.79 -5.20 0.13
CA GLU A 57 -8.85 -6.31 -0.03
C GLU A 57 -8.30 -6.34 -1.45
N VAL A 58 -6.97 -6.31 -1.59
CA VAL A 58 -6.27 -6.42 -2.88
C VAL A 58 -5.50 -7.73 -2.87
N GLU A 59 -5.94 -8.69 -3.67
CA GLU A 59 -5.39 -10.04 -3.70
C GLU A 59 -4.89 -10.39 -5.11
N LYS A 60 -3.72 -11.02 -5.18
CA LYS A 60 -3.24 -11.70 -6.39
C LYS A 60 -2.28 -12.82 -6.00
N ASN A 61 -2.67 -14.06 -6.33
CA ASN A 61 -1.90 -15.27 -6.00
C ASN A 61 -1.00 -15.68 -7.17
N PHE A 62 0.28 -15.30 -7.12
CA PHE A 62 1.30 -15.69 -8.10
C PHE A 62 2.72 -15.54 -7.54
N ASN A 63 3.72 -16.15 -8.20
CA ASN A 63 5.12 -15.99 -7.85
C ASN A 63 5.69 -14.66 -8.37
N GLY A 64 5.35 -13.57 -7.67
CA GLY A 64 5.84 -12.22 -7.97
C GLY A 64 5.22 -11.19 -7.03
N SER A 65 5.30 -9.91 -7.40
CA SER A 65 4.89 -8.81 -6.52
C SER A 65 3.40 -8.48 -6.65
N THR A 66 2.70 -8.47 -5.52
CA THR A 66 1.35 -7.90 -5.37
C THR A 66 1.51 -6.61 -4.56
N MET A 67 1.49 -5.45 -5.22
CA MET A 67 1.74 -4.15 -4.59
C MET A 67 0.59 -3.17 -4.84
N LEU A 68 0.32 -2.30 -3.86
CA LEU A 68 -0.50 -1.11 -4.03
C LEU A 68 0.38 0.05 -4.50
N THR A 69 0.09 0.60 -5.68
CA THR A 69 0.77 1.80 -6.20
C THR A 69 -0.08 3.03 -5.92
N ILE A 70 0.49 4.02 -5.23
CA ILE A 70 -0.09 5.35 -5.04
C ILE A 70 0.86 6.36 -5.66
N SER A 71 0.44 6.97 -6.77
CA SER A 71 1.27 7.90 -7.54
C SER A 71 0.71 9.32 -7.50
N ASN A 72 1.61 10.27 -7.30
CA ASN A 72 1.41 11.67 -7.65
C ASN A 72 2.60 12.08 -8.51
N ASN A 73 2.35 12.42 -9.77
CA ASN A 73 3.40 12.74 -10.75
C ASN A 73 3.75 14.23 -10.76
N ASP A 74 3.07 15.02 -9.95
CA ASP A 74 3.44 16.41 -9.68
C ASP A 74 4.78 16.45 -8.91
N ASP A 75 5.72 17.27 -9.35
CA ASP A 75 7.01 17.50 -8.72
C ASP A 75 7.09 18.84 -7.98
N GLY A 76 5.98 19.58 -7.94
CA GLY A 76 5.86 20.87 -7.30
C GLY A 76 5.95 20.85 -5.77
N ASN A 77 5.88 22.05 -5.19
CA ASN A 77 5.99 22.23 -3.75
C ASN A 77 4.86 21.49 -3.03
N SER A 78 5.21 20.77 -1.96
CA SER A 78 4.26 19.95 -1.18
C SER A 78 3.68 18.74 -1.91
N ALA A 79 4.18 18.36 -3.09
CA ALA A 79 3.77 17.12 -3.74
C ALA A 79 4.15 15.91 -2.88
N ARG A 80 3.13 15.11 -2.51
CA ARG A 80 3.25 13.89 -1.72
C ARG A 80 2.34 12.80 -2.29
N ARG A 81 2.66 11.55 -1.97
CA ARG A 81 1.85 10.36 -2.26
C ARG A 81 1.95 9.40 -1.08
N GLY A 82 0.87 8.77 -0.65
CA GLY A 82 0.93 7.92 0.54
C GLY A 82 -0.42 7.43 1.06
N ILE A 83 -0.35 6.73 2.19
CA ILE A 83 -1.49 6.21 2.95
C ILE A 83 -1.56 6.97 4.27
N PHE A 84 -2.76 7.38 4.65
CA PHE A 84 -3.07 7.97 5.96
C PHE A 84 -4.00 7.03 6.73
N ILE A 85 -3.70 6.82 8.00
CA ILE A 85 -4.51 6.08 8.95
C ILE A 85 -4.76 7.00 10.14
N GLY A 86 -6.00 7.41 10.33
CA GLY A 86 -6.36 8.33 11.41
C GLY A 86 -7.86 8.34 11.65
N ASN A 87 -8.27 9.03 12.71
CA ASN A 87 -9.69 9.18 13.07
C ASN A 87 -10.39 10.34 12.33
N GLY A 88 -9.75 10.91 11.29
CA GLY A 88 -10.25 12.07 10.55
C GLY A 88 -9.99 13.43 11.21
N ALA A 89 -9.40 13.48 12.41
CA ALA A 89 -8.97 14.73 13.02
C ALA A 89 -7.57 15.15 12.53
N SER A 90 -7.40 16.44 12.25
CA SER A 90 -6.10 17.02 11.86
C SER A 90 -5.06 16.75 12.95
N GLY A 91 -3.96 16.09 12.58
CA GLY A 91 -2.88 15.77 13.50
C GLY A 91 -3.07 14.47 14.31
N SER A 92 -4.08 13.66 13.98
CA SER A 92 -4.34 12.34 14.56
C SER A 92 -4.12 11.20 13.55
N SER A 93 -3.07 11.30 12.73
CA SER A 93 -2.78 10.29 11.70
C SER A 93 -1.41 9.64 11.89
N VAL A 94 -1.34 8.36 11.53
CA VAL A 94 -0.11 7.67 11.12
C VAL A 94 -0.11 7.65 9.60
N TYR A 95 1.03 7.95 8.97
CA TYR A 95 1.12 7.91 7.52
C TYR A 95 2.43 7.31 7.02
N LEU A 96 2.33 6.71 5.84
CA LEU A 96 3.45 6.29 5.01
C LEU A 96 3.37 7.09 3.73
N LEU A 97 4.34 7.95 3.49
CA LEU A 97 4.37 8.78 2.29
C LEU A 97 5.74 8.89 1.66
N SER A 98 5.79 9.28 0.40
CA SER A 98 6.98 9.82 -0.23
C SER A 98 6.76 11.22 -0.75
N THR A 99 7.84 11.98 -0.80
CA THR A 99 7.88 13.40 -1.20
C THR A 99 8.61 13.58 -2.52
N SER A 100 8.34 14.68 -3.23
CA SER A 100 9.08 15.05 -4.45
C SER A 100 10.51 15.53 -4.13
N PRO A 101 11.42 15.56 -5.13
CA PRO A 101 12.75 16.16 -4.97
C PRO A 101 12.73 17.64 -4.56
N ASN A 102 11.69 18.38 -4.96
CA ASN A 102 11.53 19.81 -4.64
C ASN A 102 10.76 20.06 -3.34
N TYR A 103 10.40 19.02 -2.59
CA TYR A 103 9.69 19.18 -1.33
C TYR A 103 10.56 19.97 -0.33
N ASN A 104 10.05 21.14 0.10
CA ASN A 104 10.82 22.15 0.85
C ASN A 104 10.14 22.60 2.15
N VAL A 105 9.10 21.88 2.60
CA VAL A 105 8.41 22.21 3.87
C VAL A 105 9.19 21.70 5.09
N VAL A 106 9.97 20.64 4.92
CA VAL A 106 10.89 20.08 5.93
C VAL A 106 12.20 19.75 5.23
N ASP A 107 13.32 20.33 5.69
CA ASP A 107 14.62 20.28 5.00
C ASP A 107 15.12 18.86 4.70
N SER A 108 14.86 17.90 5.59
CA SER A 108 15.32 16.51 5.44
C SER A 108 14.38 15.64 4.60
N TRP A 109 13.27 16.18 4.13
CA TRP A 109 12.22 15.43 3.44
C TRP A 109 12.21 15.66 1.93
N GLY A 110 13.21 16.31 1.34
CA GLY A 110 13.34 16.29 -0.13
C GLY A 110 13.65 14.87 -0.62
N ASN A 111 12.87 14.35 -1.58
CA ASN A 111 13.03 12.99 -2.13
C ASN A 111 13.13 11.90 -1.04
N ALA A 112 12.22 11.92 -0.07
CA ALA A 112 12.26 11.04 1.10
C ALA A 112 11.05 10.11 1.14
N ALA A 113 11.23 8.94 1.76
CA ALA A 113 10.13 8.14 2.29
C ALA A 113 10.00 8.44 3.79
N VAL A 114 8.77 8.66 4.26
CA VAL A 114 8.47 9.08 5.62
C VAL A 114 7.45 8.14 6.22
N LEU A 115 7.82 7.53 7.35
CA LEU A 115 6.87 6.98 8.32
C LEU A 115 6.67 8.04 9.40
N GLY A 116 5.51 8.66 9.41
CA GLY A 116 5.19 9.76 10.32
C GLY A 116 4.02 9.44 11.24
N VAL A 117 4.07 10.05 12.41
CA VAL A 117 3.00 10.02 13.42
C VAL A 117 2.76 11.45 13.85
N ASP A 118 1.53 11.93 13.71
CA ASP A 118 1.20 13.30 14.08
C ASP A 118 1.06 13.49 15.61
N SER A 119 1.13 14.74 16.03
CA SER A 119 1.33 15.16 17.43
C SER A 119 0.20 14.81 18.40
N GLN A 120 -0.99 14.42 17.93
CA GLN A 120 -2.12 14.09 18.80
C GLN A 120 -2.12 12.62 19.24
N LEU A 121 -1.22 11.78 18.72
CA LEU A 121 -1.04 10.41 19.19
C LEU A 121 -0.07 10.41 20.39
N SER A 122 -0.63 10.47 21.60
CA SER A 122 0.11 10.68 22.85
C SER A 122 1.14 9.61 23.19
N ASN A 123 0.95 8.37 22.71
CA ASN A 123 1.91 7.27 22.90
C ASN A 123 2.96 7.19 21.78
N GLY A 124 2.95 8.11 20.81
CA GLY A 124 3.88 8.15 19.68
C GLY A 124 3.79 6.92 18.76
N LEU A 125 4.93 6.55 18.18
CA LEU A 125 5.06 5.36 17.34
C LEU A 125 5.48 4.15 18.16
N ILE A 126 4.68 3.09 18.15
CA ILE A 126 5.06 1.79 18.72
C ILE A 126 5.42 0.84 17.57
N VAL A 127 6.70 0.48 17.47
CA VAL A 127 7.17 -0.58 16.55
C VAL A 127 7.30 -1.87 17.35
N ARG A 128 6.40 -2.83 17.09
CA ARG A 128 6.34 -4.10 17.84
C ARG A 128 6.52 -5.29 16.91
N THR A 129 7.32 -6.25 17.34
CA THR A 129 7.35 -7.58 16.78
C THR A 129 7.05 -8.63 17.87
N SER A 130 6.33 -9.69 17.52
CA SER A 130 6.08 -10.84 18.40
C SER A 130 7.18 -11.90 18.34
N LYS A 131 8.02 -11.87 17.31
CA LYS A 131 9.15 -12.77 17.09
C LYS A 131 10.19 -12.11 16.18
N GLY A 132 11.47 -12.40 16.37
CA GLY A 132 12.54 -11.79 15.59
C GLY A 132 12.83 -10.33 15.98
N SER A 133 13.66 -9.66 15.19
CA SER A 133 14.27 -8.36 15.52
C SER A 133 13.69 -7.22 14.71
N ILE A 134 13.79 -5.98 15.24
CA ILE A 134 13.62 -4.75 14.44
C ILE A 134 14.99 -4.37 13.87
N ARG A 135 15.07 -4.07 12.57
CA ARG A 135 16.34 -3.89 11.84
C ARG A 135 16.32 -2.59 11.03
N PHE A 136 17.44 -1.88 11.06
CA PHE A 136 17.68 -0.70 10.21
C PHE A 136 18.84 -1.01 9.26
N GLN A 137 18.59 -0.84 7.95
CA GLN A 137 19.50 -1.21 6.87
C GLN A 137 19.81 -0.02 5.95
N PRO A 138 20.47 1.05 6.43
CA PRO A 138 20.95 2.10 5.54
C PRO A 138 22.06 1.56 4.63
N ALA A 139 22.15 2.10 3.41
CA ALA A 139 23.15 1.77 2.39
C ALA A 139 23.16 0.30 1.93
N GLY A 140 21.98 -0.32 1.77
CA GLY A 140 21.81 -1.68 1.23
C GLY A 140 20.86 -2.52 2.07
N THR A 141 21.04 -3.84 2.06
CA THR A 141 20.17 -4.81 2.78
C THR A 141 20.86 -5.45 3.98
N SER A 142 21.96 -4.86 4.46
CA SER A 142 22.67 -5.34 5.65
C SER A 142 22.20 -4.61 6.90
N ASP A 143 22.02 -5.33 8.00
CA ASP A 143 21.66 -4.74 9.28
C ASP A 143 22.79 -3.89 9.85
N LYS A 144 22.51 -2.61 10.09
CA LYS A 144 23.44 -1.69 10.76
C LYS A 144 23.04 -1.40 12.19
N ILE A 145 21.74 -1.39 12.48
CA ILE A 145 21.20 -1.30 13.84
C ILE A 145 20.17 -2.42 14.00
N VAL A 146 20.27 -3.17 15.10
CA VAL A 146 19.37 -4.28 15.41
C VAL A 146 18.86 -4.10 16.84
N PHE A 147 17.54 -4.11 17.00
CA PHE A 147 16.89 -4.35 18.29
C PHE A 147 16.58 -5.84 18.34
N ALA A 148 17.44 -6.60 19.02
CA ALA A 148 17.35 -8.04 19.11
C ALA A 148 16.08 -8.47 19.85
N GLU A 149 15.62 -9.69 19.59
CA GLU A 149 14.45 -10.28 20.26
C GLU A 149 14.64 -10.38 21.79
N THR A 150 15.89 -10.41 22.25
CA THR A 150 16.27 -10.36 23.67
C THR A 150 16.09 -8.98 24.32
N GLY A 151 15.70 -7.96 23.55
CA GLY A 151 15.59 -6.57 23.99
C GLY A 151 16.92 -5.81 24.02
N ASN A 152 18.00 -6.40 23.50
CA ASN A 152 19.32 -5.78 23.42
C ASN A 152 19.52 -5.04 22.08
N VAL A 153 20.35 -3.99 22.06
CA VAL A 153 20.62 -3.20 20.86
C VAL A 153 22.03 -3.49 20.33
N GLY A 154 22.14 -3.81 19.05
CA GLY A 154 23.41 -3.92 18.33
C GLY A 154 23.58 -2.78 17.34
N ILE A 155 24.74 -2.11 17.35
CA ILE A 155 25.16 -1.11 16.35
C ILE A 155 26.43 -1.63 15.68
N GLY A 156 26.39 -1.87 14.38
CA GLY A 156 27.49 -2.53 13.64
C GLY A 156 27.66 -4.02 13.94
N THR A 157 26.76 -4.61 14.72
CA THR A 157 26.68 -6.05 15.01
C THR A 157 25.23 -6.51 15.05
N THR A 158 24.97 -7.72 14.55
CA THR A 158 23.66 -8.38 14.63
C THR A 158 23.49 -9.25 15.88
N ASN A 159 24.58 -9.52 16.60
CA ASN A 159 24.59 -10.31 17.81
C ASN A 159 25.08 -9.46 19.00
N PRO A 160 24.16 -8.81 19.74
CA PRO A 160 24.51 -8.05 20.93
C PRO A 160 24.77 -8.94 22.16
N GLY A 161 24.70 -10.27 22.05
CA GLY A 161 25.00 -11.20 23.14
C GLY A 161 24.26 -10.85 24.45
N THR A 162 25.00 -10.79 25.55
CA THR A 162 24.49 -10.41 26.88
C THR A 162 24.53 -8.90 27.14
N TRP A 163 25.10 -8.09 26.23
CA TRP A 163 25.19 -6.64 26.40
C TRP A 163 23.86 -5.97 26.04
N LYS A 164 23.35 -5.09 26.91
CA LYS A 164 22.15 -4.30 26.59
C LYS A 164 22.36 -3.39 25.38
N LEU A 165 23.58 -2.89 25.21
CA LEU A 165 24.03 -2.15 24.04
C LEU A 165 25.40 -2.70 23.61
N ALA A 166 25.48 -3.28 22.42
CA ALA A 166 26.72 -3.72 21.80
C ALA A 166 27.05 -2.85 20.60
N VAL A 167 28.22 -2.20 20.60
CA VAL A 167 28.70 -1.40 19.47
C VAL A 167 29.97 -2.05 18.93
N ASN A 168 29.95 -2.47 17.68
CA ASN A 168 31.12 -2.97 16.97
C ASN A 168 31.70 -1.85 16.08
N GLY A 169 32.46 -0.96 16.71
CA GLY A 169 33.05 0.21 16.07
C GLY A 169 33.48 1.27 17.09
N ASN A 170 33.98 2.40 16.59
CA ASN A 170 34.38 3.52 17.44
C ASN A 170 33.16 4.26 18.01
N ILE A 171 33.18 4.50 19.32
CA ILE A 171 32.18 5.32 20.01
C ILE A 171 32.79 6.70 20.27
N ARG A 172 32.19 7.76 19.73
CA ARG A 172 32.49 9.14 20.14
C ARG A 172 31.41 9.59 21.11
N ALA A 173 31.77 9.68 22.39
CA ALA A 173 30.88 10.18 23.43
C ALA A 173 31.39 11.51 23.98
N LYS A 174 30.47 12.41 24.33
CA LYS A 174 30.81 13.62 25.11
C LYS A 174 31.05 13.25 26.57
N GLU A 175 30.27 12.32 27.10
CA GLU A 175 30.32 11.83 28.47
C GLU A 175 29.72 10.42 28.52
N ILE A 176 30.24 9.56 29.39
CA ILE A 176 29.65 8.26 29.73
C ILE A 176 29.59 8.21 31.25
N LYS A 177 28.38 8.11 31.79
CA LYS A 177 28.17 7.83 33.21
C LYS A 177 28.05 6.32 33.39
N VAL A 178 28.89 5.76 34.25
CA VAL A 178 28.81 4.36 34.68
C VAL A 178 28.34 4.39 36.12
N GLU A 179 27.21 3.75 36.38
CA GLU A 179 26.62 3.58 37.72
C GLU A 179 26.71 2.12 38.16
#